data_AF-A0A970C2A7-F1
#
_entry.id   AF-A0A970C2A7-F1
#
_cell.length_a   1.000
_cell.length_b   1.000
_cell.length_c   1.000
_cell.angle_alpha   90.00
_cell.angle_beta   90.00
_cell.angle_gamma   90.00
#
_symmetry.space_group_name_H-M   'P 1'
#
loop_
_entity.id
_entity.type
_entity.pdbx_description
1 polymer ?
#
loop_
_entity_poly.entity_id
_entity_poly.type
_entity_poly.pdbx_seq_one_letter_code
_entity_poly.pdbx_strand_id
1 'polypeptide(L)'
;MSLNRDDVAGMIEKLRGAVRKETCWMCECVQGMLAQLELDVEDDVADLTALLKIARDAMHNCLGCDPCPPGDLHADYLRGGACGCDKGPGCCGGD
;
A
#
# COMPACT_ATOMS: atom_id res chain seq x y z
N MET A 1 11.06 4.45 -7.46
CA MET A 1 10.29 5.70 -7.42
C MET A 1 10.52 6.21 -6.01
N SER A 2 11.16 7.36 -5.81
CA SER A 2 11.36 7.86 -4.45
C SER A 2 10.07 8.52 -3.99
N LEU A 3 9.49 8.04 -2.89
CA LEU A 3 8.35 8.69 -2.24
C LEU A 3 8.87 9.79 -1.31
N ASN A 4 8.09 10.87 -1.18
CA ASN A 4 8.22 11.78 -0.05
C ASN A 4 7.23 11.40 1.06
N ARG A 5 7.37 12.06 2.20
CA ARG A 5 6.50 11.86 3.36
C ARG A 5 5.01 12.14 3.10
N ASP A 6 4.68 13.15 2.29
CA ASP A 6 3.28 13.47 1.95
C ASP A 6 2.65 12.37 1.06
N ASP A 7 3.43 11.77 0.17
CA ASP A 7 2.99 10.61 -0.63
C ASP A 7 2.66 9.43 0.30
N VAL A 8 3.51 9.14 1.28
CA VAL A 8 3.27 8.09 2.27
C VAL A 8 2.02 8.37 3.10
N ALA A 9 1.83 9.60 3.58
CA ALA A 9 0.62 9.99 4.30
C ALA A 9 -0.64 9.78 3.44
N GLY A 10 -0.61 10.18 2.16
CA GLY A 10 -1.71 9.96 1.22
C GLY A 10 -1.99 8.49 0.96
N MET A 11 -0.97 7.64 0.88
CA MET A 11 -1.12 6.20 0.72
C MET A 11 -1.70 5.54 1.97
N ILE A 12 -1.33 5.99 3.16
CA ILE A 12 -1.91 5.53 4.43
C ILE A 12 -3.40 5.87 4.50
N GLU A 13 -3.81 7.07 4.10
CA GLU A 13 -5.23 7.43 4.10
C GLU A 13 -6.04 6.61 3.08
N LYS A 14 -5.49 6.34 1.89
CA LYS A 14 -6.10 5.41 0.93
C LYS A 14 -6.24 4.00 1.53
N LEU A 15 -5.21 3.52 2.22
CA LEU A 15 -5.20 2.22 2.87
C LEU A 15 -6.27 2.13 3.98
N ARG A 16 -6.42 3.16 4.80
CA ARG A 16 -7.51 3.26 5.80
C ARG A 16 -8.89 3.17 5.15
N GLY A 17 -9.09 3.80 4.00
CA GLY A 17 -10.35 3.72 3.25
C GLY A 17 -10.60 2.36 2.59
N ALA A 18 -9.54 1.63 2.26
CA ALA A 18 -9.61 0.29 1.66
C ALA A 18 -9.89 -0.81 2.70
N VAL A 19 -9.43 -0.64 3.94
CA VAL A 19 -9.71 -1.59 5.04
C VAL A 19 -11.21 -1.65 5.34
N ARG A 20 -11.80 -2.84 5.26
CA ARG A 20 -13.25 -3.07 5.49
C ARG A 20 -13.57 -3.71 6.83
N LYS A 21 -12.60 -4.35 7.48
CA LYS A 21 -12.73 -5.04 8.77
C LYS A 21 -11.44 -4.82 9.55
N GLU A 22 -11.54 -4.78 10.87
CA GLU A 22 -10.37 -4.66 11.76
C GLU A 22 -9.32 -5.75 11.48
N THR A 23 -9.77 -6.96 11.15
CA THR A 23 -8.87 -8.09 10.81
C THR A 23 -8.03 -7.85 9.56
N CYS A 24 -8.41 -6.93 8.67
CA CYS A 24 -7.58 -6.61 7.50
C CYS A 24 -6.23 -6.03 7.89
N TRP A 25 -6.13 -5.32 9.02
CA TRP A 25 -4.85 -4.83 9.54
C TRP A 25 -3.87 -5.95 9.86
N MET A 26 -4.36 -7.18 10.03
CA MET A 26 -3.54 -8.37 10.31
C MET A 26 -3.11 -9.12 9.04
N CYS A 27 -3.65 -8.76 7.87
CA CYS A 27 -3.32 -9.40 6.61
C CYS A 27 -1.89 -9.08 6.14
N GLU A 28 -1.24 -10.07 5.53
CA GLU A 28 0.02 -9.86 4.80
C GLU A 28 -0.08 -8.75 3.75
N CYS A 29 -1.24 -8.56 3.10
CA CYS A 29 -1.41 -7.52 2.09
C CYS A 29 -1.24 -6.10 2.66
N VAL A 30 -1.82 -5.84 3.83
CA VAL A 30 -1.72 -4.54 4.51
C VAL A 30 -0.34 -4.36 5.10
N GLN A 31 0.17 -5.37 5.80
CA GLN A 31 1.50 -5.30 6.42
C GLN A 31 2.63 -5.20 5.39
N GLY A 32 2.48 -5.88 4.25
CA GLY A 32 3.38 -5.78 3.10
C GLY A 32 3.37 -4.38 2.49
N MET A 33 2.20 -3.76 2.33
CA MET A 33 2.11 -2.39 1.83
C MET A 33 2.80 -1.38 2.75
N LEU A 34 2.57 -1.48 4.07
CA LEU A 34 3.23 -0.60 5.05
C LEU A 34 4.75 -0.76 5.01
N ALA A 35 5.24 -2.00 4.93
CA ALA A 35 6.66 -2.27 4.79
C ALA A 35 7.23 -1.73 3.46
N GLN A 36 6.48 -1.83 2.36
CA GLN A 36 6.91 -1.33 1.07
C GLN A 36 7.00 0.21 1.07
N LEU A 37 6.04 0.91 1.69
CA LEU A 37 6.10 2.38 1.84
C LEU A 37 7.34 2.83 2.62
N GLU A 38 7.70 2.13 3.69
CA GLU A 38 8.93 2.42 4.47
C GLU A 38 10.21 2.19 3.66
N LEU A 39 10.19 1.24 2.71
CA LEU A 39 11.35 0.96 1.86
C LEU A 39 11.50 1.97 0.71
N ASP A 40 10.40 2.53 0.22
CA ASP A 40 10.37 3.39 -0.97
C ASP A 40 10.47 4.90 -0.65
N VAL A 41 10.34 5.28 0.63
CA VAL A 41 10.48 6.67 1.09
C VAL A 41 11.91 6.98 1.52
N GLU A 42 12.40 8.17 1.20
CA GLU A 42 13.74 8.62 1.65
C GLU A 42 13.75 9.09 3.11
N ASP A 43 12.63 9.63 3.58
CA ASP A 43 12.47 10.14 4.95
C ASP A 43 12.10 9.04 5.95
N ASP A 44 12.43 9.25 7.22
CA ASP A 44 11.87 8.42 8.31
C ASP A 44 10.38 8.73 8.49
N VAL A 45 9.55 7.73 8.21
CA VAL A 45 8.08 7.77 8.34
C VAL A 45 7.55 6.80 9.40
N ALA A 46 8.42 6.30 10.28
CA ALA A 46 8.01 5.34 11.31
C ALA A 46 6.86 5.86 12.18
N ASP A 47 6.75 7.17 12.38
CA ASP A 47 5.64 7.77 13.12
C ASP A 47 4.28 7.64 12.41
N LEU A 48 4.27 7.52 11.08
CA LEU A 48 3.06 7.28 10.28
C LEU A 48 2.69 5.80 10.22
N THR A 49 3.68 4.90 10.19
CA THR A 49 3.46 3.45 9.94
C THR A 49 3.45 2.60 11.21
N ALA A 50 4.18 2.97 12.27
CA ALA A 50 4.40 2.11 13.43
C ALA A 50 3.11 1.72 14.17
N LEU A 51 2.13 2.62 14.23
CA LEU A 51 0.83 2.35 14.87
C LEU A 51 -0.06 1.40 14.05
N LEU A 52 0.25 1.19 12.78
CA LEU A 52 -0.50 0.32 11.86
C LEU A 52 0.17 -1.04 11.69
N LYS A 53 1.46 -1.14 12.02
CA LYS A 53 2.21 -2.38 11.94
C LYS A 53 1.90 -3.27 13.13
N ILE A 54 1.81 -4.57 12.87
CA ILE A 54 1.61 -5.57 13.91
C ILE A 54 2.84 -6.47 14.02
N ALA A 55 2.92 -7.20 15.14
CA ALA A 55 3.94 -8.21 15.32
C ALA A 55 3.80 -9.33 14.27
N ARG A 56 4.93 -9.87 13.81
CA ARG A 56 4.97 -10.88 12.73
C ARG A 56 4.17 -12.13 13.06
N ASP A 57 4.15 -12.54 14.33
CA ASP A 57 3.41 -13.70 14.84
C ASP A 57 1.90 -13.48 14.91
N ALA A 58 1.46 -12.23 14.96
CA ALA A 58 0.04 -11.85 14.86
C ALA A 58 -0.44 -11.69 13.40
N MET A 59 0.48 -11.66 12.44
CA MET A 59 0.15 -11.55 11.03
C MET A 59 -0.36 -12.87 10.48
N HIS A 60 -1.38 -12.80 9.63
CA HIS A 60 -1.82 -13.96 8.88
C HIS A 60 -1.56 -13.76 7.38
N ASN A 61 -1.37 -14.88 6.68
CA ASN A 61 -1.29 -14.90 5.22
C ASN A 61 -2.60 -14.41 4.61
N CYS A 62 -2.57 -14.05 3.33
CA CYS A 62 -3.70 -13.64 2.55
C CYS A 62 -4.78 -14.71 2.63
N LEU A 63 -5.99 -14.28 3.02
CA LEU A 63 -7.12 -15.18 3.20
C LEU A 63 -7.87 -15.45 1.88
N GLY A 64 -7.39 -14.93 0.75
CA GLY A 64 -8.06 -15.06 -0.54
C GLY A 64 -9.40 -14.32 -0.62
N CYS A 65 -9.53 -13.19 0.08
CA CYS A 65 -10.73 -12.35 0.03
C CYS A 65 -11.01 -11.89 -1.41
N ASP A 66 -12.27 -11.95 -1.83
CA ASP A 66 -12.74 -11.39 -3.10
C ASP A 66 -14.06 -10.64 -2.86
N PRO A 67 -14.09 -9.29 -2.89
CA PRO A 67 -12.96 -8.40 -3.18
C PRO A 67 -11.97 -8.26 -2.00
N CYS A 68 -10.71 -7.91 -2.31
CA CYS A 68 -9.69 -7.53 -1.32
C CYS A 68 -9.17 -6.11 -1.58
N PRO A 69 -9.92 -5.06 -1.21
CA PRO A 69 -9.52 -3.68 -1.51
C PRO A 69 -8.11 -3.27 -1.04
N PRO A 70 -7.60 -3.67 0.16
CA PRO A 70 -6.21 -3.34 0.51
C PRO A 70 -5.19 -4.13 -0.30
N GLY A 71 -5.53 -5.36 -0.73
CA GLY A 71 -4.71 -6.14 -1.64
C GLY A 71 -4.64 -5.52 -3.03
N ASP A 72 -5.78 -5.06 -3.55
CA ASP A 72 -5.88 -4.36 -4.83
C ASP A 72 -5.06 -3.06 -4.81
N LEU A 73 -5.20 -2.25 -3.75
CA LEU A 73 -4.43 -1.02 -3.56
C LEU A 73 -2.91 -1.28 -3.53
N HIS A 74 -2.47 -2.33 -2.83
CA HIS A 74 -1.05 -2.70 -2.79
C HIS A 74 -0.55 -3.19 -4.15
N ALA A 75 -1.34 -4.01 -4.85
CA ALA A 75 -1.00 -4.48 -6.18
C ALA A 75 -0.91 -3.32 -7.19
N ASP A 76 -1.83 -2.36 -7.12
CA ASP A 76 -1.81 -1.16 -7.96
C ASP A 76 -0.58 -0.31 -7.66
N TYR A 77 -0.23 -0.12 -6.39
CA TYR A 77 1.00 0.57 -6.00
C TYR A 77 2.25 -0.08 -6.61
N LEU A 78 2.40 -1.40 -6.48
CA LEU A 78 3.55 -2.16 -7.02
C LEU A 78 3.63 -2.11 -8.55
N ARG A 79 2.49 -2.01 -9.24
CA ARG A 79 2.44 -1.88 -10.71
C ARG A 79 2.76 -0.46 -11.20
N GLY A 80 3.05 0.50 -10.30
CA GLY A 80 3.27 1.90 -10.66
C GLY A 80 1.97 2.69 -10.87
N GLY A 81 0.87 2.24 -10.24
CA GLY A 81 -0.50 2.73 -10.38
C GLY A 81 -0.77 4.09 -9.74
N ALA A 82 -0.04 5.10 -10.20
CA ALA A 82 -0.64 6.31 -10.72
C ALA A 82 0.26 6.82 -11.85
N CYS A 83 0.12 6.24 -13.04
CA CYS A 83 0.31 7.07 -14.23
C CYS A 83 -0.72 8.20 -14.10
N GLY A 84 -0.29 9.34 -13.59
CA GLY A 84 -1.00 10.63 -13.68
C GLY A 84 -0.99 11.15 -15.11
N CYS A 85 -1.32 10.28 -16.07
CA CYS A 85 -1.54 10.65 -17.44
C CYS A 85 -3.04 10.94 -17.62
N ASP A 86 -3.41 12.21 -17.39
CA ASP A 86 -4.72 12.80 -17.73
C ASP A 86 -5.08 12.73 -19.24
N LYS A 87 -4.41 11.90 -20.04
CA LYS A 87 -4.64 11.77 -21.49
C LYS A 87 -4.46 10.34 -21.99
N GLY A 88 -5.56 9.59 -21.98
CA GLY A 88 -5.89 8.56 -22.97
C GLY A 88 -5.03 7.29 -23.01
N PRO A 89 -5.46 6.26 -23.79
CA PRO A 89 -4.78 4.98 -23.84
C PRO A 89 -3.53 5.08 -24.73
N GLY A 90 -2.34 5.03 -24.12
CA GLY A 90 -1.10 5.03 -24.91
C GLY A 90 0.23 5.15 -24.16
N CYS A 91 0.28 5.12 -22.83
CA CYS A 91 1.51 5.41 -22.08
C CYS A 91 2.09 4.22 -21.33
N CYS A 92 2.35 3.11 -22.02
CA CYS A 92 3.28 2.07 -21.53
C CYS A 92 4.09 1.55 -22.73
N GLY A 93 5.25 2.15 -22.98
CA GLY A 93 6.26 1.54 -23.83
C GLY A 93 6.92 0.41 -23.04
N GLY A 94 6.70 -0.83 -23.47
CA GLY A 94 7.54 -1.96 -23.08
C GLY A 94 8.82 -1.93 -23.91
N ASP A 95 9.91 -2.37 -23.29
CA ASP A 95 11.10 -2.82 -24.03
C ASP A 95 10.80 -4.12 -24.80
#